data_AF-A0A7S0XDD0-F1
#
_entry.id   AF-A0A7S0XDD0-F1
#
_cell.length_a   1.000
_cell.length_b   1.000
_cell.length_c   1.000
_cell.angle_alpha   90.00
_cell.angle_beta   90.00
_cell.angle_gamma   90.00
#
_symmetry.space_group_name_H-M   'P 1'
#
loop_
_entity.id
_entity.type
_entity.pdbx_description
1 polymer ?
#
loop_
_entity_poly.entity_id
_entity_poly.type
_entity_poly.pdbx_seq_one_letter_code
_entity_poly.pdbx_strand_id
1 'polypeptide(L)'
;MIRNDLLIIIFIIINFIYRIDSLSCGSYSTNLGANYDLTELIRTADQGAYTVIDGDIPCTKQVESNYTYYFNICGTVVGNVPIKCRPLPGISGASALQVNERGSKSEFDDYCFIAGSYVESTTTLDVIDSQDPTKGLKLTYLGDSCSNGSPRKFHIELQCADRLNPVPTHALELAPCEYTVTMPSVYGCPLECPVSNRKLCGGNGHCAYDYDSNKAKCFCNHGYEGSDCNTVTSTASPPLNYSPALLGLIITLFIIIAILVGGILFMIRQLAAYKDDITNYQALKGGDEDSSRAVV
;
A
#
# COMPACT_ATOMS: atom_id res chain seq x y z
N MET A 1 -67.03 -7.50 -0.85
CA MET A 1 -65.90 -8.36 -0.42
C MET A 1 -64.61 -8.03 -1.20
N ILE A 2 -64.30 -6.74 -1.41
CA ILE A 2 -63.15 -6.27 -2.26
C ILE A 2 -62.32 -5.19 -1.52
N ARG A 3 -62.77 -4.72 -0.34
CA ARG A 3 -62.18 -3.57 0.35
C ARG A 3 -61.04 -3.91 1.32
N ASN A 4 -60.81 -5.20 1.58
CA ASN A 4 -59.77 -5.65 2.54
C ASN A 4 -58.43 -6.02 1.86
N ASP A 5 -58.43 -6.38 0.58
CA ASP A 5 -57.21 -6.81 -0.10
C ASP A 5 -56.35 -5.64 -0.59
N LEU A 6 -56.95 -4.47 -0.85
CA LEU A 6 -56.21 -3.28 -1.30
C LEU A 6 -55.35 -2.67 -0.17
N LEU A 7 -55.78 -2.79 1.09
CA LEU A 7 -55.04 -2.27 2.24
C LEU A 7 -53.79 -3.10 2.58
N ILE A 8 -53.83 -4.41 2.33
CA ILE A 8 -52.70 -5.31 2.58
C ILE A 8 -51.59 -5.08 1.55
N ILE A 9 -51.94 -4.85 0.28
CA ILE A 9 -50.96 -4.57 -0.79
C ILE A 9 -50.26 -3.22 -0.56
N ILE A 10 -50.99 -2.20 -0.09
CA ILE A 10 -50.40 -0.89 0.25
C ILE A 10 -49.43 -1.00 1.44
N PHE A 11 -49.73 -1.83 2.45
CA PHE A 11 -48.83 -2.05 3.58
C PHE A 11 -47.54 -2.80 3.20
N ILE A 12 -47.61 -3.74 2.24
CA ILE A 12 -46.42 -4.45 1.74
C ILE A 12 -45.54 -3.54 0.89
N ILE A 13 -46.13 -2.67 0.06
CA ILE A 13 -45.37 -1.71 -0.77
C ILE A 13 -44.71 -0.62 0.10
N ILE A 14 -45.37 -0.16 1.18
CA ILE A 14 -44.77 0.84 2.09
C ILE A 14 -43.60 0.26 2.89
N ASN A 15 -43.61 -1.03 3.22
CA ASN A 15 -42.46 -1.68 3.87
C ASN A 15 -41.31 -2.02 2.90
N PHE A 16 -41.54 -2.00 1.59
CA PHE A 16 -40.50 -2.25 0.58
C PHE A 16 -39.75 -0.98 0.16
N ILE A 17 -40.25 0.22 0.50
CA ILE A 17 -39.68 1.51 0.05
C ILE A 17 -38.69 2.13 1.05
N TYR A 18 -38.53 1.57 2.26
CA TYR A 18 -37.58 2.09 3.27
C TYR A 18 -36.51 1.08 3.65
N ARG A 19 -35.75 0.61 2.66
CA ARG A 19 -34.33 0.24 2.88
C ARG A 19 -33.51 1.19 2.02
N ILE A 20 -33.51 2.46 2.40
CA ILE A 20 -32.33 3.28 2.12
C ILE A 20 -31.30 2.69 3.07
N ASP A 21 -30.42 1.83 2.56
CA ASP A 21 -29.21 1.46 3.28
C ASP A 21 -28.44 2.77 3.47
N SER A 22 -28.66 3.43 4.61
CA SER A 22 -27.78 4.48 5.09
C SER A 22 -26.40 3.86 5.08
N LEU A 23 -25.51 4.40 4.25
CA LEU A 23 -24.13 3.96 4.16
C LEU A 23 -23.49 4.27 5.52
N SER A 24 -23.57 3.30 6.42
CA SER A 24 -22.91 3.38 7.71
C SER A 24 -21.43 3.27 7.41
N CYS A 25 -20.72 4.41 7.35
CA CYS A 25 -19.28 4.46 7.09
C CYS A 25 -18.47 3.50 8.00
N GLY A 26 -19.02 3.10 9.15
CA GLY A 26 -18.45 2.10 10.04
C GLY A 26 -18.30 0.69 9.44
N SER A 27 -19.05 0.30 8.42
CA SER A 27 -18.89 -1.00 7.77
C SER A 27 -18.89 -0.88 6.24
N TYR A 28 -18.04 -1.66 5.60
CA TYR A 28 -17.88 -1.62 4.15
C TYR A 28 -17.70 -3.02 3.60
N SER A 29 -18.43 -3.33 2.53
CA SER A 29 -18.34 -4.61 1.84
C SER A 29 -18.04 -4.36 0.37
N THR A 30 -17.02 -5.04 -0.13
CA THR A 30 -16.69 -5.01 -1.55
C THR A 30 -17.42 -6.14 -2.28
N ASN A 31 -17.68 -5.95 -3.57
CA ASN A 31 -18.16 -7.03 -4.44
C ASN A 31 -17.08 -8.10 -4.74
N LEU A 32 -15.91 -8.00 -4.11
CA LEU A 32 -14.75 -8.85 -4.32
C LEU A 32 -14.52 -9.82 -3.14
N GLY A 33 -15.49 -10.00 -2.25
CA GLY A 33 -15.35 -10.94 -1.12
C GLY A 33 -14.36 -10.44 -0.05
N ALA A 34 -14.34 -9.13 0.17
CA ALA A 34 -13.62 -8.48 1.26
C ALA A 34 -14.56 -7.55 2.03
N ASN A 35 -14.66 -7.76 3.34
CA ASN A 35 -15.49 -6.98 4.26
C ASN A 35 -14.63 -6.23 5.27
N TYR A 36 -15.07 -5.07 5.74
CA TYR A 36 -14.31 -4.21 6.64
C TYR A 36 -15.21 -3.63 7.73
N ASP A 37 -14.61 -3.39 8.90
CA ASP A 37 -15.23 -2.72 10.03
C ASP A 37 -14.29 -1.63 10.56
N LEU A 38 -14.75 -0.39 10.48
CA LEU A 38 -14.04 0.81 10.91
C LEU A 38 -14.55 1.33 12.25
N THR A 39 -15.52 0.69 12.88
CA THR A 39 -16.20 1.19 14.09
C THR A 39 -15.23 1.49 15.22
N GLU A 40 -14.22 0.65 15.41
CA GLU A 40 -13.17 0.81 16.43
C GLU A 40 -12.21 1.99 16.15
N LEU A 41 -12.19 2.51 14.92
CA LEU A 41 -11.39 3.69 14.58
C LEU A 41 -12.12 5.01 14.85
N ILE A 42 -13.43 4.98 15.01
CA ILE A 42 -14.25 6.18 15.19
C ILE A 42 -13.97 6.75 16.59
N ARG A 43 -13.34 7.93 16.65
CA ARG A 43 -13.01 8.58 17.91
C ARG A 43 -14.24 9.24 18.52
N THR A 44 -14.34 9.12 19.84
CA THR A 44 -15.30 9.81 20.69
C THR A 44 -14.65 10.97 21.45
N ALA A 45 -15.46 11.82 22.11
CA ALA A 45 -15.00 13.06 22.75
C ALA A 45 -13.90 12.88 23.81
N ASP A 46 -13.76 11.68 24.37
CA ASP A 46 -12.77 11.31 25.39
C ASP A 46 -11.42 10.84 24.81
N GLN A 47 -11.34 10.50 23.52
CA GLN A 47 -10.14 9.89 22.93
C GLN A 47 -9.25 10.89 22.16
N GLY A 48 -9.77 12.06 21.82
CA GLY A 48 -9.08 13.04 20.96
C GLY A 48 -9.04 12.62 19.48
N ALA A 49 -8.82 13.60 18.61
CA ALA A 49 -8.71 13.38 17.17
C ALA A 49 -7.36 12.75 16.79
N TYR A 50 -7.32 12.03 15.67
CA TYR A 50 -6.05 11.66 15.05
C TYR A 50 -5.32 12.93 14.62
N THR A 51 -4.00 12.95 14.82
CA THR A 51 -3.17 14.11 14.51
C THR A 51 -1.94 13.67 13.76
N VAL A 52 -1.57 14.41 12.72
CA VAL A 52 -0.34 14.21 11.95
C VAL A 52 0.22 15.57 11.53
N ILE A 53 1.54 15.73 11.62
CA ILE A 53 2.23 16.93 11.19
C ILE A 53 3.08 16.54 10.01
N ASP A 54 2.77 17.12 8.86
CA ASP A 54 3.50 16.86 7.63
C ASP A 54 3.18 17.95 6.61
N GLY A 55 3.77 17.88 5.44
CA GLY A 55 3.54 18.84 4.37
C GLY A 55 4.74 19.07 3.47
N ASP A 56 5.85 18.34 3.68
CA ASP A 56 6.99 18.35 2.76
C ASP A 56 6.93 17.10 1.89
N ILE A 57 6.64 17.29 0.60
CA ILE A 57 6.73 16.19 -0.36
C ILE A 57 8.21 15.80 -0.52
N PRO A 58 8.59 14.54 -0.22
CA PRO A 58 9.96 14.11 -0.38
C PRO A 58 10.46 14.40 -1.80
N CYS A 59 11.64 15.00 -1.90
CA CYS A 59 12.36 15.28 -3.15
C CYS A 59 11.88 16.49 -3.98
N THR A 60 11.14 17.44 -3.40
CA THR A 60 10.90 18.74 -4.06
C THR A 60 12.03 19.74 -3.74
N LYS A 61 12.28 20.71 -4.64
CA LYS A 61 13.33 21.74 -4.44
C LYS A 61 12.87 22.87 -3.51
N GLN A 62 11.57 22.98 -3.26
CA GLN A 62 10.99 24.01 -2.42
C GLN A 62 10.58 23.34 -1.13
N VAL A 63 11.12 23.81 0.00
CA VAL A 63 10.70 23.34 1.31
C VAL A 63 9.27 23.85 1.52
N GLU A 64 8.32 22.92 1.48
CA GLU A 64 6.93 23.23 1.73
C GLU A 64 6.69 23.45 3.23
N SER A 65 5.59 24.13 3.50
CA SER A 65 5.23 24.44 4.86
C SER A 65 4.61 23.22 5.54
N ASN A 66 5.20 22.74 6.65
CA ASN A 66 4.51 21.76 7.48
C ASN A 66 3.21 22.33 8.05
N TYR A 67 2.14 21.53 7.96
CA TYR A 67 0.83 21.77 8.54
C TYR A 67 0.48 20.64 9.51
N THR A 68 -0.37 20.95 10.50
CA THR A 68 -0.93 19.95 11.40
C THR A 68 -2.33 19.59 10.93
N TYR A 69 -2.58 18.31 10.69
CA TYR A 69 -3.89 17.79 10.32
C TYR A 69 -4.54 17.09 11.50
N TYR A 70 -5.78 17.48 11.82
CA TYR A 70 -6.62 16.84 12.82
C TYR A 70 -7.79 16.17 12.11
N PHE A 71 -8.04 14.89 12.36
CA PHE A 71 -9.13 14.21 11.68
C PHE A 71 -9.76 13.10 12.52
N ASN A 72 -10.95 12.67 12.08
CA ASN A 72 -11.63 11.49 12.60
C ASN A 72 -12.03 10.55 11.44
N ILE A 73 -12.28 9.29 11.76
CA ILE A 73 -12.79 8.29 10.83
C ILE A 73 -14.31 8.25 10.97
N CYS A 74 -15.01 8.32 9.85
CA CYS A 74 -16.48 8.19 9.76
C CYS A 74 -17.26 9.12 10.69
N GLY A 75 -16.72 10.29 11.00
CA GLY A 75 -17.32 11.22 11.94
C GLY A 75 -16.60 12.56 11.96
N THR A 76 -17.02 13.42 12.88
CA THR A 76 -16.47 14.76 13.04
C THR A 76 -15.27 14.76 14.01
N VAL A 77 -14.42 15.77 13.92
CA VAL A 77 -13.27 15.95 14.82
C VAL A 77 -13.76 16.18 16.25
N VAL A 78 -13.24 15.40 17.20
CA VAL A 78 -13.67 15.40 18.60
C VAL A 78 -12.50 15.57 19.58
N GLY A 79 -12.83 15.87 20.84
CA GLY A 79 -11.93 15.88 21.99
C GLY A 79 -11.00 17.09 22.09
N ASN A 80 -10.40 17.56 21.00
CA ASN A 80 -9.42 18.65 21.02
C ASN A 80 -9.41 19.50 19.75
N VAL A 81 -10.56 20.07 19.36
CA VAL A 81 -10.59 21.04 18.25
C VAL A 81 -9.73 22.28 18.62
N PRO A 82 -8.69 22.61 17.84
CA PRO A 82 -7.81 23.73 18.14
C PRO A 82 -8.59 25.03 18.32
N ILE A 83 -8.26 25.80 19.36
CA ILE A 83 -8.99 27.03 19.74
C ILE A 83 -9.14 27.97 18.54
N LYS A 84 -8.09 28.05 17.72
CA LYS A 84 -8.08 28.90 16.53
C LYS A 84 -9.17 28.49 15.54
N CYS A 85 -9.43 27.20 15.31
CA CYS A 85 -10.44 26.71 14.37
C CYS A 85 -11.89 26.89 14.83
N ARG A 86 -12.13 27.10 16.13
CA ARG A 86 -13.50 27.14 16.70
C ARG A 86 -14.44 28.20 16.10
N PRO A 87 -13.98 29.38 15.68
CA PRO A 87 -14.84 30.38 15.04
C PRO A 87 -15.22 30.06 13.58
N LEU A 88 -14.63 29.02 12.97
CA LEU A 88 -14.90 28.70 11.57
C LEU A 88 -16.37 28.25 11.39
N PRO A 89 -17.09 28.79 10.38
CA PRO A 89 -18.41 28.30 10.05
C PRO A 89 -18.33 26.83 9.61
N GLY A 90 -19.26 25.99 10.07
CA GLY A 90 -19.28 24.57 9.68
C GLY A 90 -18.33 23.66 10.48
N ILE A 91 -17.60 24.20 11.47
CA ILE A 91 -16.66 23.42 12.30
C ILE A 91 -17.29 22.19 12.97
N SER A 92 -18.59 22.24 13.29
CA SER A 92 -19.33 21.13 13.90
C SER A 92 -19.46 19.91 12.97
N GLY A 93 -19.34 20.09 11.66
CA GLY A 93 -19.37 19.04 10.64
C GLY A 93 -17.99 18.65 10.11
N ALA A 94 -16.92 19.28 10.59
CA ALA A 94 -15.57 19.02 10.08
C ALA A 94 -15.09 17.63 10.52
N SER A 95 -14.70 16.81 9.55
CA SER A 95 -14.02 15.51 9.75
C SER A 95 -12.51 15.63 9.68
N ALA A 96 -12.01 16.64 9.00
CA ALA A 96 -10.59 16.93 8.86
C ALA A 96 -10.33 18.43 8.87
N LEU A 97 -9.33 18.84 9.64
CA LEU A 97 -8.87 20.21 9.77
C LEU A 97 -7.40 20.28 9.39
N GLN A 98 -7.02 21.30 8.64
CA GLN A 98 -5.63 21.67 8.39
C GLN A 98 -5.31 22.91 9.21
N VAL A 99 -4.21 22.90 9.96
CA VAL A 99 -3.85 23.97 10.88
C VAL A 99 -2.43 24.41 10.64
N ASN A 100 -2.24 25.71 10.48
CA ASN A 100 -0.91 26.31 10.44
C ASN A 100 -0.49 26.75 11.85
N GLU A 101 0.42 26.00 12.46
CA GLU A 101 0.88 26.27 13.83
C GLU A 101 1.82 27.48 13.94
N ARG A 102 2.44 27.94 12.85
CA ARG A 102 3.38 29.09 12.85
C ARG A 102 2.75 30.41 13.30
N GLY A 103 1.42 30.49 13.30
CA GLY A 103 0.70 31.56 14.01
C GLY A 103 0.79 32.95 13.40
N SER A 104 1.46 33.13 12.25
CA SER A 104 1.37 34.38 11.48
C SER A 104 0.10 34.35 10.63
N LYS A 105 -0.94 35.09 11.04
CA LYS A 105 -2.07 35.40 10.17
C LYS A 105 -1.56 36.33 9.08
N SER A 106 -1.38 35.82 7.86
CA SER A 106 -1.08 36.68 6.70
C SER A 106 -2.38 36.90 5.92
N GLU A 107 -2.43 37.91 5.05
CA GLU A 107 -3.56 38.10 4.11
C GLU A 107 -3.78 36.88 3.19
N PHE A 108 -2.82 35.95 3.15
CA PHE A 108 -2.78 34.81 2.23
C PHE A 108 -2.80 33.44 2.92
N ASP A 109 -2.78 33.39 4.26
CA ASP A 109 -2.65 32.15 5.03
C ASP A 109 -3.50 32.23 6.30
N ASP A 110 -4.69 31.65 6.25
CA ASP A 110 -5.50 31.45 7.45
C ASP A 110 -4.84 30.40 8.34
N TYR A 111 -5.00 30.59 9.64
CA TYR A 111 -4.44 29.69 10.64
C TYR A 111 -5.07 28.28 10.62
N CYS A 112 -6.26 28.12 10.02
CA CYS A 112 -7.01 26.86 10.00
C CYS A 112 -8.02 26.81 8.85
N PHE A 113 -8.14 25.65 8.22
CA PHE A 113 -9.10 25.37 7.16
C PHE A 113 -9.85 24.06 7.44
N ILE A 114 -11.11 23.96 7.00
CA ILE A 114 -11.84 22.70 6.95
C ILE A 114 -11.36 21.94 5.71
N ALA A 115 -10.47 20.97 5.93
CA ALA A 115 -9.93 20.12 4.87
C ALA A 115 -10.93 19.07 4.39
N GLY A 116 -11.87 18.68 5.26
CA GLY A 116 -12.93 17.73 4.94
C GLY A 116 -14.08 17.78 5.94
N SER A 117 -15.30 17.58 5.47
CA SER A 117 -16.52 17.52 6.28
C SER A 117 -17.21 16.16 6.16
N TYR A 118 -17.80 15.68 7.26
CA TYR A 118 -18.64 14.49 7.23
C TYR A 118 -19.99 14.84 6.65
N VAL A 119 -20.25 14.40 5.43
CA VAL A 119 -21.56 14.50 4.80
C VAL A 119 -21.84 13.16 4.13
N GLU A 120 -22.89 12.47 4.56
CA GLU A 120 -23.21 11.10 4.14
C GLU A 120 -23.32 10.96 2.61
N SER A 121 -23.83 11.98 1.92
CA SER A 121 -24.00 11.96 0.46
C SER A 121 -22.73 12.21 -0.36
N THR A 122 -21.67 12.76 0.24
CA THR A 122 -20.42 13.09 -0.47
C THR A 122 -19.19 12.40 0.09
N THR A 123 -19.31 11.80 1.28
CA THR A 123 -18.27 10.97 1.86
C THR A 123 -18.22 9.66 1.10
N THR A 124 -17.06 9.33 0.53
CA THR A 124 -16.87 8.06 -0.18
C THR A 124 -15.91 7.17 0.57
N LEU A 125 -16.20 5.87 0.56
CA LEU A 125 -15.32 4.83 1.09
C LEU A 125 -15.09 3.83 -0.03
N ASP A 126 -13.85 3.71 -0.45
CA ASP A 126 -13.43 2.92 -1.59
C ASP A 126 -12.23 2.05 -1.22
N VAL A 127 -11.87 1.07 -2.06
CA VAL A 127 -10.61 0.34 -1.92
C VAL A 127 -9.45 1.16 -2.48
N ILE A 128 -8.27 1.06 -1.87
CA ILE A 128 -7.04 1.70 -2.37
C ILE A 128 -6.67 1.12 -3.75
N ASP A 129 -6.83 -0.19 -3.92
CA ASP A 129 -6.59 -0.90 -5.17
C ASP A 129 -7.84 -1.67 -5.59
N SER A 130 -8.40 -1.30 -6.74
CA SER A 130 -9.60 -1.93 -7.32
C SER A 130 -9.41 -3.41 -7.70
N GLN A 131 -8.18 -3.87 -7.88
CA GLN A 131 -7.84 -5.25 -8.23
C GLN A 131 -7.41 -6.07 -7.02
N ASP A 132 -7.09 -5.42 -5.90
CA ASP A 132 -6.64 -6.08 -4.69
C ASP A 132 -7.21 -5.34 -3.45
N PRO A 133 -8.39 -5.74 -2.95
CA PRO A 133 -8.98 -5.12 -1.77
C PRO A 133 -8.07 -5.28 -0.53
N THR A 134 -7.14 -6.23 -0.50
CA THR A 134 -6.24 -6.40 0.66
C THR A 134 -5.21 -5.29 0.79
N LYS A 135 -5.08 -4.38 -0.19
CA LYS A 135 -4.24 -3.17 -0.04
C LYS A 135 -4.80 -2.17 0.96
N GLY A 136 -6.12 -2.15 1.13
CA GLY A 136 -6.80 -1.39 2.15
C GLY A 136 -7.86 -0.44 1.62
N LEU A 137 -8.25 0.53 2.45
CA LEU A 137 -9.38 1.43 2.19
C LEU A 137 -8.95 2.88 2.05
N LYS A 138 -9.67 3.62 1.22
CA LYS A 138 -9.55 5.06 1.00
C LYS A 138 -10.86 5.73 1.38
N LEU A 139 -10.85 6.48 2.47
CA LEU A 139 -11.96 7.32 2.91
C LEU A 139 -11.75 8.75 2.43
N THR A 140 -12.73 9.34 1.76
CA THR A 140 -12.63 10.67 1.17
C THR A 140 -13.67 11.62 1.74
N TYR A 141 -13.20 12.78 2.19
CA TYR A 141 -14.03 13.92 2.59
C TYR A 141 -13.84 15.10 1.66
N LEU A 142 -14.90 15.89 1.49
CA LEU A 142 -14.87 17.18 0.80
C LEU A 142 -14.91 18.31 1.82
N GLY A 143 -14.02 19.29 1.67
CA GLY A 143 -13.88 20.45 2.55
C GLY A 143 -14.20 21.77 1.87
N ASP A 144 -13.70 22.85 2.47
CA ASP A 144 -13.90 24.22 1.98
C ASP A 144 -13.25 24.46 0.62
N SER A 145 -13.75 25.46 -0.10
CA SER A 145 -13.17 25.90 -1.37
C SER A 145 -11.72 26.37 -1.19
N CYS A 146 -10.85 25.87 -2.04
CA CYS A 146 -9.46 26.26 -2.12
C CYS A 146 -9.27 27.52 -3.00
N SER A 147 -8.06 28.06 -3.07
CA SER A 147 -7.73 29.29 -3.82
C SER A 147 -8.01 29.20 -5.33
N ASN A 148 -7.95 27.99 -5.88
CA ASN A 148 -8.28 27.67 -7.28
C ASN A 148 -9.79 27.47 -7.53
N GLY A 149 -10.64 27.59 -6.50
CA GLY A 149 -12.08 27.37 -6.57
C GLY A 149 -12.53 25.91 -6.49
N SER A 150 -11.62 24.93 -6.46
CA SER A 150 -11.99 23.53 -6.21
C SER A 150 -12.18 23.28 -4.71
N PRO A 151 -13.09 22.38 -4.30
CA PRO A 151 -13.17 21.98 -2.89
C PRO A 151 -11.88 21.26 -2.48
N ARG A 152 -11.44 21.48 -1.24
CA ARG A 152 -10.40 20.65 -0.62
C ARG A 152 -10.88 19.20 -0.59
N LYS A 153 -9.96 18.26 -0.84
CA LYS A 153 -10.21 16.83 -0.66
C LYS A 153 -9.27 16.30 0.41
N PHE A 154 -9.82 15.54 1.34
CA PHE A 154 -9.04 14.89 2.38
C PHE A 154 -9.24 13.39 2.26
N HIS A 155 -8.17 12.69 1.92
CA HIS A 155 -8.11 11.25 1.77
C HIS A 155 -7.42 10.63 2.98
N ILE A 156 -8.01 9.57 3.52
CA ILE A 156 -7.42 8.75 4.55
C ILE A 156 -7.25 7.35 3.98
N GLU A 157 -6.00 6.95 3.79
CA GLU A 157 -5.60 5.64 3.30
C GLU A 157 -5.29 4.72 4.48
N LEU A 158 -6.27 3.89 4.83
CA LEU A 158 -6.14 2.80 5.79
C LEU A 158 -5.47 1.61 5.10
N GLN A 159 -4.14 1.63 5.05
CA GLN A 159 -3.37 0.53 4.48
C GLN A 159 -3.44 -0.70 5.37
N CYS A 160 -3.75 -1.86 4.80
CA CYS A 160 -3.74 -3.12 5.54
C CYS A 160 -2.34 -3.41 6.08
N ALA A 161 -2.20 -3.45 7.41
CA ALA A 161 -0.94 -3.74 8.07
C ALA A 161 -1.18 -4.37 9.44
N ASP A 162 -0.19 -5.11 9.95
CA ASP A 162 -0.20 -5.69 11.31
C ASP A 162 0.03 -4.61 12.39
N ARG A 163 -0.88 -3.65 12.50
CA ARG A 163 -0.86 -2.51 13.43
C ARG A 163 -2.20 -2.36 14.13
N LEU A 164 -2.28 -2.87 15.37
CA LEU A 164 -3.50 -2.79 16.20
C LEU A 164 -3.82 -1.39 16.70
N ASN A 165 -2.79 -0.59 16.96
CA ASN A 165 -2.92 0.80 17.38
C ASN A 165 -2.45 1.67 16.22
N PRO A 166 -3.33 1.96 15.25
CA PRO A 166 -2.94 2.72 14.07
C PRO A 166 -2.57 4.14 14.44
N VAL A 167 -1.46 4.61 13.89
CA VAL A 167 -0.98 5.98 14.00
C VAL A 167 -0.76 6.48 12.58
N PRO A 168 -1.26 7.67 12.21
CA PRO A 168 -1.01 8.22 10.88
C PRO A 168 0.49 8.47 10.71
N THR A 169 1.04 8.11 9.55
CA THR A 169 2.49 8.18 9.30
C THR A 169 2.89 9.40 8.50
N HIS A 170 2.10 9.77 7.49
CA HIS A 170 2.38 10.85 6.57
C HIS A 170 1.11 11.59 6.17
N ALA A 171 1.22 12.87 5.82
CA ALA A 171 0.17 13.66 5.20
C ALA A 171 0.74 14.45 4.02
N LEU A 172 0.42 14.02 2.79
CA LEU A 172 1.01 14.56 1.57
C LEU A 172 -0.05 15.26 0.72
N GLU A 173 0.30 16.41 0.15
CA GLU A 173 -0.52 17.10 -0.84
C GLU A 173 -0.09 16.70 -2.25
N LEU A 174 -0.54 15.53 -2.73
CA LEU A 174 -0.09 14.99 -4.03
C LEU A 174 -0.60 15.81 -5.22
N ALA A 175 -1.70 16.53 -5.05
CA ALA A 175 -2.27 17.48 -5.99
C ALA A 175 -2.78 18.71 -5.23
N PRO A 176 -2.85 19.90 -5.86
CA PRO A 176 -3.30 21.11 -5.20
C PRO A 176 -4.64 20.92 -4.49
N CYS A 177 -4.64 21.14 -3.17
CA CYS A 177 -5.79 21.02 -2.27
C CYS A 177 -6.33 19.59 -2.08
N GLU A 178 -5.54 18.57 -2.43
CA GLU A 178 -5.82 17.15 -2.18
C GLU A 178 -4.80 16.58 -1.19
N TYR A 179 -5.24 16.38 0.04
CA TYR A 179 -4.39 15.89 1.13
C TYR A 179 -4.62 14.40 1.34
N THR A 180 -3.55 13.60 1.33
CA THR A 180 -3.60 12.16 1.54
C THR A 180 -2.84 11.81 2.81
N VAL A 181 -3.58 11.31 3.81
CA VAL A 181 -3.03 10.77 5.04
C VAL A 181 -2.94 9.26 4.96
N THR A 182 -1.75 8.71 5.19
CA THR A 182 -1.55 7.26 5.27
C THR A 182 -1.59 6.80 6.73
N MET A 183 -2.40 5.78 7.01
CA MET A 183 -2.53 5.21 8.35
C MET A 183 -2.54 3.67 8.29
N PRO A 184 -1.36 3.03 8.43
CA PRO A 184 -1.25 1.57 8.45
C PRO A 184 -2.00 0.98 9.64
N SER A 185 -2.88 0.01 9.38
CA SER A 185 -3.86 -0.46 10.35
C SER A 185 -4.35 -1.87 10.06
N VAL A 186 -4.66 -2.65 11.11
CA VAL A 186 -5.38 -3.94 10.94
C VAL A 186 -6.80 -3.73 10.45
N TYR A 187 -7.40 -2.56 10.75
CA TYR A 187 -8.75 -2.20 10.30
C TYR A 187 -8.78 -1.80 8.82
N GLY A 188 -7.60 -1.57 8.22
CA GLY A 188 -7.45 -1.49 6.77
C GLY A 188 -7.40 -2.87 6.11
N CYS A 189 -7.33 -3.96 6.86
CA CYS A 189 -7.39 -5.31 6.33
C CYS A 189 -8.83 -5.83 6.28
N PRO A 190 -9.17 -6.68 5.29
CA PRO A 190 -10.46 -7.36 5.28
C PRO A 190 -10.65 -8.26 6.50
N LEU A 191 -11.90 -8.41 6.96
CA LEU A 191 -12.30 -9.28 8.07
C LEU A 191 -12.03 -10.76 7.79
N GLU A 192 -11.92 -11.14 6.52
CA GLU A 192 -11.47 -12.48 6.07
C GLU A 192 -10.00 -12.76 6.40
N CYS A 193 -9.23 -11.72 6.76
CA CYS A 193 -7.88 -11.82 7.30
C CYS A 193 -7.91 -11.53 8.81
N PRO A 194 -8.27 -12.50 9.66
CA PRO A 194 -8.50 -12.26 11.07
C PRO A 194 -7.23 -11.85 11.81
N VAL A 195 -7.40 -11.01 12.82
CA VAL A 195 -6.39 -10.77 13.84
C VAL A 195 -6.56 -11.81 14.94
N SER A 196 -5.51 -12.56 15.21
CA SER A 196 -5.48 -13.52 16.29
C SER A 196 -4.14 -13.49 17.01
N ASN A 197 -4.12 -13.76 18.31
CA ASN A 197 -2.93 -13.53 19.15
C ASN A 197 -2.34 -12.12 19.00
N ARG A 198 -3.21 -11.11 18.82
CA ARG A 198 -2.84 -9.71 18.58
C ARG A 198 -2.01 -9.47 17.31
N LYS A 199 -2.11 -10.37 16.35
CA LYS A 199 -1.37 -10.34 15.09
C LYS A 199 -2.28 -10.64 13.90
N LEU A 200 -2.16 -9.88 12.83
CA LEU A 200 -2.82 -10.18 11.56
C LEU A 200 -2.40 -11.58 11.08
N CYS A 201 -3.37 -12.42 10.69
CA CYS A 201 -3.11 -13.81 10.29
C CYS A 201 -2.28 -14.59 11.31
N GLY A 202 -2.54 -14.36 12.61
CA GLY A 202 -1.84 -15.03 13.71
C GLY A 202 -0.34 -14.72 13.81
N GLY A 203 0.18 -13.81 12.98
CA GLY A 203 1.61 -13.54 12.83
C GLY A 203 2.36 -14.61 12.03
N ASN A 204 1.65 -15.62 11.51
CA ASN A 204 2.23 -16.73 10.76
C ASN A 204 1.68 -16.80 9.33
N GLY A 205 1.29 -15.66 8.78
CA GLY A 205 0.81 -15.56 7.40
C GLY A 205 0.78 -14.12 6.94
N HIS A 206 0.30 -13.92 5.71
CA HIS A 206 0.06 -12.61 5.14
C HIS A 206 -1.36 -12.53 4.59
N CYS A 207 -2.01 -11.39 4.77
CA CYS A 207 -3.30 -11.12 4.14
C CYS A 207 -3.05 -10.80 2.66
N ALA A 208 -3.69 -11.54 1.76
CA ALA A 208 -3.63 -11.25 0.33
C ALA A 208 -4.95 -11.65 -0.36
N TYR A 209 -5.12 -11.13 -1.57
CA TYR A 209 -6.26 -11.46 -2.40
C TYR A 209 -6.00 -12.75 -3.18
N ASP A 210 -6.92 -13.70 -3.09
CA ASP A 210 -6.91 -14.92 -3.89
C ASP A 210 -7.73 -14.71 -5.17
N TYR A 211 -7.06 -14.49 -6.28
CA TYR A 211 -7.68 -14.29 -7.60
C TYR A 211 -8.41 -15.54 -8.12
N ASP A 212 -8.03 -16.75 -7.67
CA ASP A 212 -8.68 -17.98 -8.12
C ASP A 212 -10.03 -18.17 -7.43
N SER A 213 -10.13 -17.77 -6.16
CA SER A 213 -11.37 -17.88 -5.37
C SER A 213 -12.10 -16.56 -5.16
N ASN A 214 -11.62 -15.47 -5.77
CA ASN A 214 -12.15 -14.11 -5.69
C ASN A 214 -12.50 -13.68 -4.26
N LYS A 215 -11.56 -13.85 -3.32
CA LYS A 215 -11.76 -13.48 -1.91
C LYS A 215 -10.44 -13.11 -1.23
N ALA A 216 -10.53 -12.25 -0.22
CA ALA A 216 -9.42 -12.04 0.70
C ALA A 216 -9.26 -13.25 1.63
N LYS A 217 -8.02 -13.62 1.97
CA LYS A 217 -7.73 -14.64 2.98
C LYS A 217 -6.30 -14.51 3.52
N CYS A 218 -6.04 -15.15 4.65
CA CYS A 218 -4.68 -15.36 5.11
C CYS A 218 -3.99 -16.47 4.32
N PHE A 219 -2.79 -16.18 3.84
CA PHE A 219 -1.87 -17.14 3.24
C PHE A 219 -0.81 -17.50 4.29
N CYS A 220 -0.90 -18.72 4.81
CA CYS A 220 -0.08 -19.16 5.93
C CYS A 220 1.35 -19.51 5.51
N ASN A 221 2.28 -19.21 6.42
CA ASN A 221 3.67 -19.61 6.32
C ASN A 221 3.78 -21.14 6.44
N HIS A 222 4.90 -21.67 5.96
CA HIS A 222 5.17 -23.10 6.05
C HIS A 222 5.07 -23.62 7.51
N GLY A 223 4.32 -24.71 7.71
CA GLY A 223 4.08 -25.30 9.03
C GLY A 223 2.90 -24.70 9.79
N TYR A 224 2.13 -23.80 9.17
CA TYR A 224 0.91 -23.24 9.72
C TYR A 224 -0.26 -23.40 8.75
N GLU A 225 -1.45 -23.62 9.29
CA GLU A 225 -2.70 -23.76 8.55
C GLU A 225 -3.90 -23.14 9.30
N GLY A 226 -5.06 -23.18 8.66
CA GLY A 226 -6.30 -22.57 9.16
C GLY A 226 -6.57 -21.19 8.56
N SER A 227 -7.75 -20.64 8.84
CA SER A 227 -8.16 -19.31 8.34
C SER A 227 -7.37 -18.16 8.95
N ASP A 228 -6.76 -18.36 10.11
CA ASP A 228 -5.99 -17.37 10.87
C ASP A 228 -4.51 -17.75 11.04
N CYS A 229 -4.06 -18.84 10.39
CA CYS A 229 -2.70 -19.36 10.45
C CYS A 229 -2.17 -19.65 11.87
N ASN A 230 -3.04 -19.99 12.83
CA ASN A 230 -2.59 -20.35 14.19
C ASN A 230 -2.40 -21.84 14.42
N THR A 231 -2.88 -22.69 13.53
CA THR A 231 -2.76 -24.14 13.71
C THR A 231 -1.42 -24.59 13.16
N VAL A 232 -0.57 -25.15 14.02
CA VAL A 232 0.71 -25.73 13.60
C VAL A 232 0.43 -27.04 12.88
N THR A 233 0.91 -27.19 11.66
CA THR A 233 0.79 -28.43 10.92
C THR A 233 1.75 -29.45 11.53
N SER A 234 1.22 -30.49 12.20
CA SER A 234 2.00 -31.57 12.83
C SER A 234 2.80 -32.42 11.84
N THR A 235 2.64 -32.19 10.54
CA THR A 235 3.52 -32.76 9.53
C THR A 235 4.78 -31.91 9.47
N ALA A 236 5.80 -32.37 10.21
CA ALA A 236 7.18 -32.11 9.82
C ALA A 236 7.25 -32.21 8.29
N SER A 237 7.67 -31.12 7.66
CA SER A 237 7.85 -31.03 6.21
C SER A 237 8.38 -32.38 5.71
N PRO A 238 7.72 -33.05 4.75
CA PRO A 238 8.39 -34.15 4.07
C PRO A 238 9.75 -33.58 3.65
N PRO A 239 10.87 -34.27 3.92
CA PRO A 239 12.16 -33.82 3.44
C PRO A 239 11.99 -33.49 1.97
N LEU A 240 12.50 -32.33 1.52
CA LEU A 240 12.43 -31.88 0.13
C LEU A 240 12.68 -33.08 -0.78
N ASN A 241 11.60 -33.65 -1.33
CA ASN A 241 11.66 -34.76 -2.23
C ASN A 241 12.03 -34.16 -3.58
N TYR A 242 13.29 -33.72 -3.70
CA TYR A 242 13.87 -33.44 -5.00
C TYR A 242 13.67 -34.70 -5.83
N SER A 243 12.93 -34.57 -6.93
CA SER A 243 12.87 -35.66 -7.90
C SER A 243 14.32 -36.03 -8.27
N PRO A 244 14.72 -37.30 -8.20
CA PRO A 244 16.06 -37.74 -8.59
C PRO A 244 16.45 -37.23 -9.99
N ALA A 245 15.45 -37.01 -10.85
CA ALA A 245 15.63 -36.41 -12.17
C ALA A 245 16.14 -34.97 -12.13
N LEU A 246 15.65 -34.13 -11.20
CA LEU A 246 16.05 -32.72 -11.08
C LEU A 246 17.49 -32.59 -10.56
N LEU A 247 17.85 -33.40 -9.56
CA LEU A 247 19.22 -33.45 -9.02
C LEU A 247 20.20 -33.97 -10.09
N GLY A 248 19.81 -35.01 -10.83
CA GLY A 248 20.59 -35.56 -11.94
C GLY A 248 20.82 -34.54 -13.06
N LEU A 249 19.81 -33.72 -13.39
CA LEU A 249 19.92 -32.68 -14.40
C LEU A 249 20.89 -31.57 -13.96
N ILE A 250 20.82 -31.12 -12.71
CA ILE A 250 21.74 -30.08 -12.19
C ILE A 250 23.18 -30.59 -12.20
N ILE A 251 23.43 -31.82 -11.77
CA ILE A 251 24.78 -32.42 -11.74
C ILE A 251 25.33 -32.58 -13.17
N THR A 252 24.54 -33.11 -14.10
CA THR A 252 24.97 -33.29 -15.50
C THR A 252 25.27 -31.96 -16.19
N LEU A 253 24.43 -30.93 -15.96
CA LEU A 253 24.68 -29.58 -16.45
C LEU A 253 26.01 -29.02 -15.92
N PHE A 254 26.29 -29.21 -14.63
CA PHE A 254 27.53 -28.73 -14.02
C PHE A 254 28.78 -29.41 -14.62
N ILE A 255 28.70 -30.71 -14.89
CA ILE A 255 29.79 -31.46 -15.54
C ILE A 255 30.01 -30.97 -16.97
N ILE A 256 28.94 -30.73 -17.74
CA ILE A 256 29.04 -30.22 -19.12
C ILE A 256 29.72 -28.84 -19.14
N ILE A 257 29.32 -27.94 -18.23
CA ILE A 257 29.92 -26.60 -18.10
C ILE A 257 31.41 -26.71 -17.74
N ALA A 258 31.76 -27.58 -16.79
CA ALA A 258 33.16 -27.78 -16.40
C ALA A 258 34.02 -28.30 -17.57
N ILE A 259 33.50 -29.22 -18.38
CA ILE A 259 34.19 -29.73 -19.57
C ILE A 259 34.36 -28.63 -20.63
N LEU A 260 33.32 -27.83 -20.88
CA LEU A 260 33.40 -26.71 -21.84
C LEU A 260 34.44 -25.67 -21.41
N VAL A 261 34.40 -25.25 -20.14
CA VAL A 261 35.39 -24.30 -19.60
C VAL A 261 36.80 -24.88 -19.65
N GLY A 262 36.97 -26.16 -19.26
CA GLY A 262 38.25 -26.86 -19.36
C GLY A 262 38.78 -26.93 -20.80
N GLY A 263 37.91 -27.22 -21.78
CA GLY A 263 38.26 -27.27 -23.19
C GLY A 263 38.70 -25.92 -23.75
N ILE A 264 38.01 -24.83 -23.36
CA ILE A 264 38.39 -23.46 -23.75
C ILE A 264 39.75 -23.10 -23.16
N LEU A 265 39.98 -23.37 -21.87
CA LEU A 265 41.27 -23.10 -21.22
C LEU A 265 42.41 -23.91 -21.85
N PHE A 266 42.15 -25.16 -22.22
CA PHE A 266 43.11 -26.00 -22.93
C PHE A 266 43.46 -25.42 -24.32
N MET A 267 42.46 -24.99 -25.10
CA MET A 267 42.71 -24.35 -26.39
C MET A 267 43.49 -23.03 -26.26
N ILE A 268 43.20 -22.21 -25.24
CA ILE A 268 43.96 -20.97 -24.99
C ILE A 268 45.42 -21.30 -24.70
N ARG A 269 45.71 -22.34 -23.91
CA ARG A 269 47.09 -22.79 -23.65
C ARG A 269 47.80 -23.27 -24.91
N GLN A 270 47.11 -24.04 -25.76
CA GLN A 270 47.72 -24.49 -27.02
C GLN A 270 47.98 -23.33 -27.98
N LEU A 271 47.06 -22.36 -28.08
CA LEU A 271 47.26 -21.16 -28.89
C LEU A 271 48.40 -20.29 -28.37
N ALA A 272 48.61 -20.22 -27.05
CA ALA A 272 49.76 -19.52 -26.48
C ALA A 272 51.08 -20.19 -26.88
N ALA A 273 51.18 -21.51 -26.72
CA ALA A 273 52.37 -22.25 -27.15
C ALA A 273 52.63 -22.11 -28.66
N TYR A 274 51.59 -22.16 -29.49
CA TYR A 274 51.71 -21.99 -30.94
C TYR A 274 52.15 -20.58 -31.36
N LYS A 275 51.79 -19.54 -30.57
CA LYS A 275 52.24 -18.16 -30.83
C LYS A 275 53.72 -17.96 -30.56
N ASP A 276 54.27 -18.60 -29.51
CA ASP A 276 55.70 -18.53 -29.20
C ASP A 276 56.57 -19.18 -30.30
N ASP A 277 56.06 -20.22 -30.95
CA ASP A 277 56.74 -20.81 -32.12
C ASP A 277 56.75 -19.85 -33.32
N ILE A 278 55.61 -19.18 -33.61
CA ILE A 278 55.51 -18.22 -34.73
C ILE A 278 56.47 -17.03 -34.54
N THR A 279 56.58 -16.46 -33.33
CA THR A 279 57.50 -15.36 -33.05
C THR A 279 58.97 -15.78 -33.22
N ASN A 280 59.33 -17.02 -32.87
CA ASN A 280 60.65 -17.58 -33.17
C ASN A 280 60.92 -17.70 -34.69
N TYR A 281 59.93 -18.11 -35.49
CA TYR A 281 60.08 -18.13 -36.96
C TYR A 281 60.19 -16.73 -37.56
N GLN A 282 59.57 -15.71 -36.96
CA GLN A 282 59.72 -14.31 -37.40
C GLN A 282 61.09 -13.72 -37.00
N ALA A 283 61.65 -14.10 -35.84
CA ALA A 283 62.99 -13.68 -35.42
C ALA A 283 64.09 -14.21 -36.36
N LEU A 284 63.93 -15.42 -36.90
CA LEU A 284 64.85 -15.99 -37.89
C LEU A 284 64.71 -15.36 -39.29
N LYS A 285 63.62 -14.61 -39.56
CA LYS A 285 63.39 -13.95 -40.85
C LYS A 285 63.77 -12.46 -40.87
N GLY A 286 64.08 -11.87 -39.72
CA GLY A 286 64.47 -10.45 -39.58
C GLY A 286 65.98 -10.18 -39.61
N GLY A 287 66.80 -11.15 -40.01
CA GLY A 287 68.27 -11.06 -39.94
C GLY A 287 69.00 -10.58 -41.19
N ASP A 288 68.33 -10.30 -42.30
CA ASP A 288 68.97 -9.96 -43.59
C ASP A 288 68.40 -8.69 -44.24
N GLU A 289 68.32 -7.57 -43.51
CA GLU A 289 68.26 -6.23 -44.14
C GLU A 289 69.12 -5.23 -43.35
N ASP A 290 70.43 -5.44 -43.34
CA ASP A 290 71.38 -4.32 -43.28
C ASP A 290 72.67 -4.69 -44.03
N SER A 291 72.52 -4.76 -45.35
CA SER A 291 73.62 -4.54 -46.27
C SER A 291 73.21 -3.42 -47.21
N SER A 292 74.03 -2.36 -47.23
CA SER A 292 74.14 -1.36 -48.30
C SER A 292 73.26 -0.11 -48.20
N ARG A 293 73.72 0.87 -47.42
CA ARG A 293 73.65 2.29 -47.83
C ARG A 293 74.99 2.99 -47.62
N ALA A 294 75.80 2.96 -48.67
CA ALA A 294 76.86 3.92 -48.93
C ALA A 294 76.40 4.87 -50.06
N VAL A 295 77.08 6.03 -50.15
CA VAL A 295 76.93 7.15 -51.11
C VAL A 295 75.93 8.22 -50.62
N VAL A 296 76.31 9.44 -50.21
CA VAL A 296 77.47 10.32 -50.50
C VAL A 296 78.05 10.91 -49.22
#